data_AF-A0A397H2J0-F1
#
_entry.id   AF-A0A397H2J0-F1
#
_cell.length_a   1.000
_cell.length_b   1.000
_cell.length_c   1.000
_cell.angle_alpha   90.00
_cell.angle_beta   90.00
_cell.angle_gamma   90.00
#
_symmetry.space_group_name_H-M   'P 1'
#
loop_
_entity.id
_entity.type
_entity.pdbx_description
1 polymer ?
#
loop_
_entity_poly.entity_id
_entity_poly.type
_entity_poly.pdbx_seq_one_letter_code
_entity_poly.pdbx_strand_id
1 'polypeptide(L)'
;MKLWREMNDGLYYVHRSCRPDKNEFGILGVQIAGSMMYLNILIKDSYDIHRLFHLCSVEIPIRPSSGEDVLQFVEALLLLRNIMIVNISLLFHSSETRSKRLKRQSSSSTISSPKYYDD
;
A
#
# COMPACT_ATOMS: atom_id res chain seq x y z
N MET A 1 7.79 5.10 16.74
CA MET A 1 8.75 5.55 15.71
C MET A 1 9.09 4.50 14.66
N LYS A 2 9.39 3.22 15.00
CA LYS A 2 9.78 2.19 14.02
C LYS A 2 8.71 1.92 12.94
N LEU A 3 7.48 1.63 13.33
CA LEU A 3 6.38 1.33 12.39
C LEU A 3 6.11 2.48 11.41
N TRP A 4 6.11 3.73 11.90
CA TRP A 4 5.92 4.91 11.04
C TRP A 4 6.96 4.96 9.92
N ARG A 5 8.25 4.72 10.23
CA ARG A 5 9.32 4.71 9.22
C ARG A 5 9.08 3.60 8.19
N GLU A 6 8.81 2.38 8.65
CA GLU A 6 8.57 1.23 7.77
C GLU A 6 7.38 1.46 6.82
N MET A 7 6.30 2.04 7.34
CA MET A 7 5.13 2.38 6.52
C MET A 7 5.45 3.44 5.47
N ASN A 8 6.23 4.47 5.83
CA ASN A 8 6.66 5.51 4.88
C ASN A 8 7.56 4.93 3.79
N ASP A 9 8.51 4.07 4.14
CA ASP A 9 9.41 3.41 3.19
C ASP A 9 8.61 2.51 2.23
N GLY A 10 7.64 1.76 2.76
CA GLY A 10 6.72 0.96 1.95
C GLY A 10 5.89 1.81 0.99
N LEU A 11 5.34 2.94 1.46
CA LEU A 11 4.52 3.83 0.65
C LEU A 11 5.34 4.47 -0.46
N TYR A 12 6.56 4.91 -0.13
CA TYR A 12 7.52 5.42 -1.10
C TYR A 12 7.86 4.39 -2.18
N TYR A 13 8.15 3.14 -1.78
CA TYR A 13 8.45 2.06 -2.72
C TYR A 13 7.29 1.78 -3.68
N VAL A 14 6.06 1.73 -3.16
CA VAL A 14 4.85 1.51 -3.97
C VAL A 14 4.62 2.67 -4.94
N HIS A 15 4.69 3.92 -4.50
CA HIS A 15 4.50 5.06 -5.41
C HIS A 15 5.60 5.15 -6.47
N ARG A 16 6.84 4.79 -6.13
CA ARG A 16 7.93 4.73 -7.11
C ARG A 16 7.71 3.63 -8.15
N SER A 17 7.19 2.48 -7.73
CA SER A 17 7.13 1.26 -8.55
C SER A 17 5.81 1.11 -9.32
N CYS A 18 4.68 1.31 -8.65
CA CYS A 18 3.34 1.05 -9.18
C CYS A 18 2.61 2.33 -9.61
N ARG A 19 2.95 3.48 -8.99
CA ARG A 19 2.27 4.78 -9.20
C ARG A 19 0.74 4.65 -9.10
N PRO A 20 0.20 4.11 -7.99
CA PRO A 20 -1.25 4.12 -7.78
C PRO A 20 -1.78 5.56 -7.74
N ASP A 21 -3.04 5.74 -8.11
CA ASP A 21 -3.71 7.03 -8.03
C ASP A 21 -3.85 7.49 -6.56
N LYS A 22 -3.95 8.80 -6.37
CA LYS A 22 -4.02 9.40 -5.04
C LYS A 22 -5.29 8.93 -4.33
N ASN A 23 -5.22 8.75 -3.01
CA ASN A 23 -6.31 8.20 -2.18
C ASN A 23 -6.76 6.76 -2.49
N GLU A 24 -6.20 6.07 -3.49
CA GLU A 24 -6.66 4.72 -3.85
C GLU A 24 -5.86 3.58 -3.20
N PHE A 25 -4.66 3.88 -2.69
CA PHE A 25 -3.78 2.88 -2.09
C PHE A 25 -3.20 3.36 -0.76
N GLY A 26 -3.11 2.44 0.20
CA GLY A 26 -2.50 2.70 1.50
C GLY A 26 -1.68 1.52 2.01
N ILE A 27 -0.63 1.82 2.78
CA ILE A 27 0.18 0.82 3.46
C ILE A 27 -0.47 0.45 4.78
N LEU A 28 -0.81 -0.82 4.94
CA LEU A 28 -1.31 -1.36 6.19
C LEU A 28 -0.14 -1.61 7.15
N GLY A 29 -0.25 -1.07 8.36
CA GLY A 29 0.68 -1.24 9.46
C GLY A 29 0.02 -2.04 10.57
N VAL A 30 0.70 -3.12 10.98
CA VAL A 30 0.30 -3.97 12.10
C VAL A 30 1.27 -3.74 13.25
N GLN A 31 0.75 -3.37 14.41
CA GLN A 31 1.56 -3.24 15.63
C GLN A 31 1.03 -4.16 16.71
N ILE A 32 1.93 -4.91 17.35
CA ILE A 32 1.61 -5.68 18.55
C ILE A 32 2.30 -5.02 19.74
N ALA A 33 1.54 -4.72 20.80
CA ALA A 33 2.07 -4.22 22.06
C ALA A 33 1.38 -4.93 23.23
N GLY A 34 2.10 -5.82 23.91
CA GLY A 34 1.50 -6.72 24.89
C GLY A 34 0.52 -7.68 24.22
N SER A 35 -0.70 -7.81 24.76
CA SER A 35 -1.79 -8.55 24.13
C SER A 35 -2.56 -7.74 23.09
N MET A 36 -2.27 -6.44 22.90
CA MET A 36 -3.04 -5.60 21.99
C MET A 36 -2.45 -5.59 20.58
N MET A 37 -3.30 -5.82 19.58
CA MET A 37 -3.03 -5.64 18.16
C MET A 37 -3.66 -4.34 17.67
N TYR A 38 -2.88 -3.52 16.98
CA TYR A 38 -3.33 -2.26 16.37
C TYR A 38 -3.15 -2.33 14.86
N LEU A 39 -4.23 -2.05 14.13
CA LEU A 39 -4.23 -1.91 12.69
C LEU A 39 -4.32 -0.42 12.33
N ASN A 40 -3.37 0.06 11.53
CA ASN A 40 -3.34 1.42 11.02
C ASN A 40 -3.09 1.39 9.51
N ILE A 41 -3.55 2.41 8.79
CA ILE A 41 -3.27 2.55 7.36
C ILE A 41 -2.63 3.91 7.08
N LEU A 42 -1.57 3.91 6.28
CA LEU A 42 -0.89 5.12 5.79
C LEU A 42 -1.29 5.35 4.33
N ILE A 43 -1.99 6.45 4.06
CA ILE A 43 -2.46 6.81 2.72
C ILE A 43 -1.76 8.09 2.28
N LYS A 44 -1.43 8.19 0.99
CA LYS A 44 -1.02 9.45 0.37
C LYS A 44 -2.26 10.19 -0.13
N ASP A 45 -2.53 11.35 0.45
CA ASP A 45 -3.73 12.11 0.12
C ASP A 45 -3.64 12.85 -1.23
N SER A 46 -4.70 13.54 -1.61
CA SER A 46 -4.74 14.37 -2.83
C SER A 46 -3.69 15.49 -2.84
N TYR A 47 -3.25 15.96 -1.67
CA TYR A 47 -2.25 17.01 -1.46
C TYR A 47 -0.82 16.46 -1.31
N ASP A 48 -0.59 15.17 -1.61
CA ASP A 48 0.68 14.48 -1.46
C ASP A 48 1.19 14.37 0.00
N ILE A 49 0.30 14.54 0.98
CA ILE A 49 0.59 14.41 2.40
C ILE A 49 0.32 12.97 2.85
N HIS A 50 1.26 12.39 3.60
CA HIS A 50 1.10 11.07 4.19
C HIS A 50 0.24 11.15 5.45
N ARG A 51 -0.92 10.50 5.45
CA ARG A 51 -1.87 10.51 6.57
C ARG A 51 -2.01 9.12 7.16
N LEU A 52 -1.81 9.02 8.47
CA LEU A 52 -2.04 7.80 9.25
C LEU A 52 -3.48 7.79 9.75
N PHE A 53 -4.18 6.70 9.49
CA PHE A 53 -5.50 6.43 10.05
C PHE A 53 -5.46 5.20 10.92
N HIS A 54 -6.09 5.28 12.07
CA HIS A 54 -6.34 4.12 12.92
C HIS A 54 -7.56 3.36 12.38
N LEU A 55 -7.44 2.05 12.19
CA LEU A 55 -8.54 1.21 11.72
C LEU A 55 -9.24 0.53 12.89
N CYS A 56 -8.49 -0.23 13.68
CA CYS A 56 -9.00 -0.84 14.91
C CYS A 56 -7.86 -1.24 15.84
N SER A 57 -8.22 -1.48 17.09
CA SER A 57 -7.38 -2.13 18.08
C SER A 57 -8.17 -3.25 18.74
N VAL A 58 -7.54 -4.40 18.91
CA VAL A 58 -8.19 -5.57 19.51
C VAL A 58 -7.22 -6.31 20.42
N GLU A 59 -7.75 -6.92 21.48
CA GLU A 59 -6.96 -7.82 22.30
C GLU A 59 -6.82 -9.19 21.61
N ILE A 60 -5.60 -9.71 21.58
CA ILE A 60 -5.30 -11.05 21.10
C ILE A 60 -5.68 -12.02 22.22
N PRO A 61 -6.61 -12.98 22.00
CA PRO A 61 -7.02 -13.93 23.02
C PRO A 61 -5.93 -15.01 23.21
N ILE A 62 -4.89 -14.69 23.98
CA ILE A 62 -3.77 -15.60 24.29
C ILE A 62 -4.19 -16.65 25.35
N ARG A 63 -5.27 -16.38 26.08
CA ARG A 63 -5.87 -17.25 27.11
C ARG A 63 -7.33 -17.53 26.74
N PRO A 64 -7.98 -18.54 27.37
CA PRO A 64 -9.42 -18.72 27.25
C PRO A 64 -10.11 -17.38 27.54
N SER A 65 -10.82 -16.88 26.54
CA SER A 65 -11.48 -15.57 26.55
C SER A 65 -12.95 -15.75 26.21
N SER A 66 -13.76 -14.71 26.36
CA SER A 66 -15.17 -14.80 26.02
C SER A 66 -15.35 -15.00 24.50
N GLY A 67 -16.51 -15.55 24.09
CA GLY A 67 -16.82 -15.69 22.67
C GLY A 67 -16.82 -14.35 21.93
N GLU A 68 -17.15 -13.26 22.64
CA GLU A 68 -17.15 -11.89 22.10
C GLU A 68 -15.73 -11.40 21.83
N ASP A 69 -14.80 -11.59 22.77
CA ASP A 69 -13.39 -11.17 22.58
C ASP A 69 -12.75 -11.92 21.41
N VAL A 70 -13.05 -13.22 21.28
CA VAL A 70 -12.58 -14.04 20.15
C VAL A 70 -13.20 -13.56 18.84
N LEU A 71 -14.48 -13.22 18.83
CA LEU A 71 -15.17 -12.71 17.64
C LEU A 71 -14.54 -11.39 17.17
N GLN A 72 -14.33 -10.42 18.05
CA GLN A 72 -13.69 -9.14 17.71
C GLN A 72 -12.29 -9.35 17.14
N PHE A 73 -11.52 -10.30 17.69
CA PHE A 73 -10.21 -10.65 17.15
C PHE A 73 -10.31 -11.24 15.74
N VAL A 74 -11.26 -12.15 15.51
CA VAL A 74 -11.53 -12.72 14.19
C VAL A 74 -11.95 -11.64 13.19
N GLU A 75 -12.80 -10.69 13.57
CA GLU A 75 -13.20 -9.56 12.74
C GLU A 75 -12.01 -8.68 12.33
N ALA A 76 -11.10 -8.40 13.27
CA ALA A 76 -9.87 -7.68 12.96
C ALA A 76 -8.96 -8.44 11.99
N LEU A 77 -8.86 -9.78 12.12
CA LEU A 77 -8.12 -10.62 11.18
C LEU A 77 -8.77 -10.65 9.78
N LEU A 78 -10.11 -10.66 9.72
CA LEU A 78 -10.85 -10.58 8.45
C LEU A 78 -10.65 -9.21 7.79
N LEU A 79 -10.65 -8.12 8.56
CA LEU A 79 -10.33 -6.78 8.07
C LEU A 79 -8.91 -6.72 7.49
N LEU A 80 -7.92 -7.24 8.23
CA LEU A 80 -6.54 -7.38 7.78
C LEU A 80 -6.47 -8.16 6.45
N ARG A 81 -7.10 -9.34 6.38
CA ARG A 81 -7.14 -10.18 5.18
C ARG A 81 -7.74 -9.43 3.98
N ASN A 82 -8.88 -8.77 4.16
CA ASN A 82 -9.57 -8.08 3.08
C ASN A 82 -8.73 -6.95 2.50
N ILE A 83 -8.12 -6.12 3.38
CA ILE A 83 -7.22 -5.04 2.95
C ILE A 83 -6.00 -5.60 2.22
N MET A 84 -5.39 -6.67 2.74
CA MET A 84 -4.25 -7.29 2.07
C MET A 84 -4.60 -7.81 0.67
N ILE A 85 -5.75 -8.48 0.51
CA ILE A 85 -6.21 -8.98 -0.79
C ILE A 85 -6.37 -7.81 -1.77
N VAL A 86 -7.10 -6.76 -1.37
CA VAL A 86 -7.32 -5.57 -2.22
C VAL A 86 -6.00 -4.91 -2.60
N ASN A 87 -5.10 -4.71 -1.63
CA ASN A 87 -3.80 -4.09 -1.88
C ASN A 87 -2.94 -4.93 -2.83
N ILE A 88 -2.89 -6.26 -2.66
CA ILE A 88 -2.16 -7.15 -3.56
C ILE A 88 -2.73 -7.07 -4.98
N SER A 89 -4.05 -7.10 -5.14
CA SER A 89 -4.71 -6.95 -6.44
C SER A 89 -4.36 -5.61 -7.10
N LEU A 90 -4.43 -4.49 -6.37
CA LEU A 90 -4.07 -3.17 -6.88
C LEU A 90 -2.59 -3.10 -7.33
N LEU A 91 -1.68 -3.68 -6.55
CA LEU A 91 -0.25 -3.75 -6.91
C LEU A 91 -0.01 -4.62 -8.15
N PHE A 92 -0.72 -5.73 -8.28
CA PHE A 92 -0.59 -6.63 -9.42
C PHE A 92 -1.06 -5.96 -10.73
N HIS A 93 -2.26 -5.37 -10.72
CA HIS A 93 -2.83 -4.73 -11.92
C HIS A 93 -2.09 -3.45 -12.33
N SER A 94 -1.58 -2.68 -11.37
CA SER A 94 -0.72 -1.51 -11.66
C SER A 94 0.61 -1.92 -12.29
N SER A 95 1.23 -3.02 -11.82
CA SER A 95 2.46 -3.57 -12.40
C SER A 95 2.28 -4.03 -13.85
N GLU A 96 1.21 -4.76 -14.15
CA GLU A 96 0.90 -5.19 -15.51
C GLU A 96 0.69 -4.00 -16.46
N THR A 97 -0.06 -3.00 -16.00
CA THR A 97 -0.33 -1.76 -16.75
C THR A 97 0.98 -1.02 -17.05
N ARG A 98 1.87 -0.93 -16.06
CA ARG A 98 3.21 -0.34 -16.25
C ARG A 98 4.05 -1.14 -17.25
N SER A 99 4.06 -2.46 -17.16
CA SER A 99 4.80 -3.34 -18.09
C SER A 99 4.34 -3.13 -19.53
N LYS A 100 3.03 -3.09 -19.77
CA LYS A 100 2.44 -2.79 -21.08
C LYS A 100 2.85 -1.39 -21.57
N ARG A 101 2.80 -0.37 -20.71
CA ARG A 101 3.24 1.00 -21.05
C ARG A 101 4.71 1.04 -21.45
N LEU A 102 5.58 0.37 -20.70
CA LEU A 102 7.02 0.35 -20.97
C LEU A 102 7.31 -0.32 -22.33
N LYS A 103 6.66 -1.46 -22.62
CA LYS A 103 6.77 -2.12 -23.93
C LYS A 103 6.35 -1.19 -25.08
N ARG A 104 5.25 -0.45 -24.94
CA ARG A 104 4.79 0.52 -25.95
C ARG A 104 5.77 1.67 -26.16
N GLN A 105 6.41 2.16 -25.09
CA GLN A 105 7.44 3.21 -25.19
C GLN A 105 8.71 2.70 -25.87
N SER A 106 9.15 1.47 -25.56
CA SER A 106 10.30 0.85 -26.22
C SER A 106 10.06 0.56 -27.70
N SER A 107 8.81 0.35 -28.12
CA SER A 107 8.44 0.16 -29.53
C SER A 107 8.12 1.47 -30.28
N SER A 108 8.09 2.62 -29.61
CA SER A 108 7.87 3.92 -30.24
C SER A 108 9.20 4.42 -30.79
N SER A 109 9.39 4.41 -32.11
CA SER A 109 10.55 5.03 -32.76
C SER A 109 10.57 6.52 -32.45
N THR A 110 11.51 6.99 -31.64
CA THR A 110 11.77 8.41 -31.46
C THR A 110 12.11 9.01 -32.81
N ILE A 111 11.32 9.98 -33.28
CA ILE A 111 11.62 10.76 -34.48
C ILE A 111 13.01 11.38 -34.26
N SER A 112 13.97 11.00 -35.11
CA SER A 112 15.33 11.55 -35.08
C SER A 112 15.28 13.05 -35.37
N SER A 113 15.82 13.85 -34.46
CA SER A 113 15.99 15.30 -34.69
C SER A 113 16.80 15.52 -35.98
N PRO A 114 16.45 16.54 -36.80
CA PRO A 114 17.20 16.82 -38.03
C PRO A 114 18.64 17.18 -37.68
N LYS A 115 19.60 16.62 -38.41
CA LYS A 115 20.98 17.05 -38.35
C LYS A 115 21.06 18.41 -39.06
N TYR A 116 21.41 19.45 -38.31
CA TYR A 116 21.85 20.72 -38.91
C TYR A 116 23.18 20.44 -39.62
N TYR A 117 23.21 20.68 -40.93
CA TYR A 117 24.46 20.82 -41.67
C TYR A 117 24.85 22.30 -41.57
N ASP A 118 26.03 22.58 -41.02
CA ASP A 118 26.65 23.90 -41.09
C ASP A 118 27.33 24.03 -42.47
N ASP A 119 26.94 25.04 -43.25
CA ASP A 119 27.62 25.50 -44.48
C ASP A 119 28.83 26.39 -44.14
#